data_AF-A0A7S3ETX7-F1
#
_entry.id   AF-A0A7S3ETX7-F1
#
_cell.length_a   1.000
_cell.length_b   1.000
_cell.length_c   1.000
_cell.angle_alpha   90.00
_cell.angle_beta   90.00
_cell.angle_gamma   90.00
#
_symmetry.space_group_name_H-M   'P 1'
#
loop_
_entity.id
_entity.type
_entity.pdbx_description
1 polymer ?
#
loop_
_entity_poly.entity_id
_entity_poly.type
_entity_poly.pdbx_seq_one_letter_code
_entity_poly.pdbx_strand_id
1 'polypeptide(L)'
;PKVMILFTDGVQTACGDDNTAIAAANTAKAAGTRILSVAFGAMSLVTMLAMASDPNTEHTLKLSTAQDLYDRVVDGTYDMCKIAMDLPRGPPPLPPSPPTPPPPSPPPATPSGTTLAPTPAPTPAPTPASTPALAAGVTGDPKLWGA
;
A
#
# COMPACT_ATOMS: atom_id res chain seq x y z
N PRO A 1 -14.49 -18.07 4.37
CA PRO A 1 -13.06 -18.00 3.98
C PRO A 1 -12.94 -16.98 2.85
N LYS A 2 -11.93 -16.12 2.86
CA LYS A 2 -11.74 -15.13 1.79
C LYS A 2 -10.60 -15.62 0.90
N VAL A 3 -10.88 -15.81 -0.38
CA VAL A 3 -9.90 -16.29 -1.35
C VAL A 3 -9.86 -15.29 -2.50
N MET A 4 -8.66 -14.88 -2.86
CA MET A 4 -8.35 -14.04 -4.01
C MET A 4 -7.52 -14.86 -4.97
N ILE A 5 -7.97 -14.95 -6.21
CA ILE A 5 -7.20 -15.54 -7.30
C ILE A 5 -6.71 -14.38 -8.15
N LEU A 6 -5.40 -14.15 -8.13
CA LEU A 6 -4.75 -13.06 -8.85
C LEU A 6 -4.29 -13.58 -10.21
N PHE A 7 -4.84 -13.02 -11.28
CA PHE A 7 -4.35 -13.24 -12.65
C PHE A 7 -3.50 -12.04 -13.08
N THR A 8 -2.27 -12.27 -13.54
CA THR A 8 -1.35 -11.19 -13.95
C THR A 8 -0.49 -11.60 -15.14
N ASP A 9 -0.14 -10.66 -16.02
CA ASP A 9 0.84 -10.86 -17.10
C ASP A 9 2.26 -10.38 -16.72
N GLY A 10 2.42 -9.91 -15.49
CA GLY A 10 3.70 -9.40 -14.98
C GLY A 10 4.03 -7.96 -15.31
N VAL A 11 3.16 -7.23 -16.01
CA VAL A 11 3.40 -5.83 -16.36
C VAL A 11 2.56 -4.93 -15.47
N GLN A 12 3.19 -4.26 -14.51
CA GLN A 12 2.51 -3.24 -13.73
C GLN A 12 2.48 -1.89 -14.46
N THR A 13 1.31 -1.28 -14.59
CA THR A 13 1.14 0.00 -15.28
C THR A 13 1.47 1.18 -14.36
N ALA A 14 2.33 2.08 -14.87
CA ALA A 14 2.67 3.48 -14.51
C ALA A 14 2.71 3.98 -13.05
N CYS A 15 2.05 3.37 -12.07
CA CYS A 15 1.98 3.84 -10.68
C CYS A 15 2.19 2.75 -9.62
N GLY A 16 2.46 1.50 -10.04
CA GLY A 16 2.74 0.38 -9.15
C GLY A 16 4.06 -0.30 -9.54
N ASP A 17 4.85 -0.67 -8.53
CA ASP A 17 5.99 -1.56 -8.67
C ASP A 17 5.72 -2.89 -7.96
N ASP A 18 6.65 -3.85 -8.13
CA ASP A 18 6.56 -5.16 -7.48
C ASP A 18 6.46 -5.04 -5.95
N ASN A 19 7.15 -4.08 -5.34
CA ASN A 19 7.09 -3.86 -3.90
C ASN A 19 5.70 -3.41 -3.43
N THR A 20 5.04 -2.55 -4.20
CA THR A 20 3.68 -2.06 -3.94
C THR A 20 2.68 -3.20 -4.03
N ALA A 21 2.79 -4.06 -5.05
CA ALA A 21 1.93 -5.23 -5.19
C ALA A 21 2.16 -6.26 -4.07
N ILE A 22 3.42 -6.52 -3.70
CA ILE A 22 3.77 -7.39 -2.57
C ILE A 22 3.21 -6.83 -1.27
N ALA A 23 3.33 -5.52 -1.03
CA ALA A 23 2.79 -4.88 0.16
C ALA A 23 1.26 -5.01 0.24
N ALA A 24 0.55 -4.75 -0.87
CA ALA A 24 -0.90 -4.92 -0.94
C ALA A 24 -1.33 -6.39 -0.71
N ALA A 25 -0.60 -7.35 -1.30
CA ALA A 25 -0.83 -8.77 -1.07
C ALA A 25 -0.61 -9.16 0.40
N ASN A 26 0.42 -8.62 1.05
CA ASN A 26 0.67 -8.84 2.48
C ASN A 26 -0.43 -8.26 3.36
N THR A 27 -0.96 -7.07 3.04
CA THR A 27 -2.13 -6.51 3.74
C THR A 27 -3.36 -7.41 3.60
N ALA A 28 -3.63 -7.93 2.40
CA ALA A 28 -4.73 -8.86 2.18
C ALA A 28 -4.53 -10.18 2.94
N LYS A 29 -3.31 -10.75 2.94
CA LYS A 29 -2.95 -11.93 3.74
C LYS A 29 -3.15 -11.70 5.23
N ALA A 30 -2.73 -10.55 5.75
CA ALA A 30 -2.92 -10.17 7.16
C ALA A 30 -4.40 -9.99 7.53
N ALA A 31 -5.24 -9.56 6.58
CA ALA A 31 -6.69 -9.49 6.75
C ALA A 31 -7.40 -10.86 6.67
N GLY A 32 -6.64 -11.96 6.55
CA GLY A 32 -7.15 -13.32 6.46
C GLY A 32 -7.59 -13.74 5.06
N THR A 33 -7.21 -12.99 4.02
CA THR A 33 -7.43 -13.39 2.63
C THR A 33 -6.33 -14.33 2.17
N ARG A 34 -6.72 -15.42 1.53
CA ARG A 34 -5.80 -16.35 0.89
C ARG A 34 -5.60 -15.96 -0.57
N ILE A 35 -4.36 -15.94 -1.03
CA ILE A 35 -3.99 -15.48 -2.36
C ILE A 35 -3.38 -16.64 -3.13
N LEU A 36 -4.01 -17.00 -4.24
CA LEU A 36 -3.45 -17.85 -5.27
C LEU A 36 -3.02 -16.95 -6.43
N SER A 37 -1.79 -17.10 -6.89
CA SER A 37 -1.24 -16.31 -7.99
C SER A 37 -1.18 -17.14 -9.25
N VAL A 38 -1.77 -16.65 -10.32
CA VAL A 38 -1.65 -17.20 -11.66
C VAL A 38 -1.05 -16.11 -12.54
N ALA A 39 0.11 -16.40 -13.13
CA ALA A 39 0.77 -15.45 -14.00
C ALA A 39 1.06 -16.00 -15.38
N PHE A 40 1.03 -15.09 -16.34
CA PHE A 40 1.32 -15.35 -17.73
C PHE A 40 2.61 -14.64 -18.14
N GLY A 41 3.36 -15.25 -19.07
CA GLY A 41 4.51 -14.61 -19.68
C GLY A 41 5.73 -14.44 -18.75
N ALA A 42 6.46 -13.34 -18.94
CA ALA A 42 7.82 -13.16 -18.43
C ALA A 42 7.91 -12.51 -17.02
N MET A 43 6.89 -12.66 -16.17
CA MET A 43 6.92 -12.14 -14.80
C MET A 43 8.05 -12.74 -13.94
N SER A 44 8.61 -11.94 -13.02
CA SER A 44 9.51 -12.40 -11.96
C SER A 44 8.81 -13.43 -11.06
N LEU A 45 9.39 -14.64 -10.98
CA LEU A 45 8.88 -15.71 -10.10
C LEU A 45 8.97 -15.31 -8.62
N VAL A 46 9.98 -14.52 -8.25
CA VAL A 46 10.19 -14.05 -6.88
C VAL A 46 9.03 -13.17 -6.42
N THR A 47 8.61 -12.23 -7.26
CA THR A 47 7.48 -11.33 -6.97
C THR A 47 6.18 -12.12 -6.81
N MET A 48 5.96 -13.11 -7.66
CA MET A 48 4.77 -13.95 -7.66
C MET A 48 4.65 -14.78 -6.37
N LEU A 49 5.74 -15.43 -5.98
CA LEU A 49 5.82 -16.19 -4.72
C LEU A 49 5.61 -15.30 -3.49
N ALA A 50 6.08 -14.06 -3.53
CA ALA A 50 5.90 -13.11 -2.44
C ALA A 50 4.43 -12.66 -2.28
N MET A 51 3.67 -12.59 -3.38
CA MET A 51 2.24 -12.25 -3.34
C MET A 51 1.37 -13.42 -2.90
N ALA A 52 1.67 -14.65 -3.33
CA ALA A 52 0.92 -15.83 -2.95
C ALA A 52 0.95 -16.09 -1.43
N SER A 53 -0.04 -16.82 -0.94
CA SER A 53 -0.08 -17.31 0.44
C SER A 53 0.77 -18.57 0.62
N ASP A 54 1.27 -18.82 1.83
CA ASP A 54 2.02 -20.04 2.11
C ASP A 54 1.13 -21.31 2.08
N PRO A 55 1.66 -22.46 1.60
CA PRO A 55 2.92 -22.63 0.87
C PRO A 55 2.89 -21.99 -0.54
N ASN A 56 3.70 -20.94 -0.74
CA ASN A 56 3.62 -20.10 -1.93
C ASN A 56 3.98 -20.83 -3.25
N THR A 57 4.80 -21.87 -3.17
CA THR A 57 5.17 -22.72 -4.32
C THR A 57 4.01 -23.54 -4.86
N GLU A 58 3.03 -23.88 -4.02
CA GLU A 58 1.83 -24.64 -4.42
C GLU A 58 0.70 -23.71 -4.87
N HIS A 59 0.70 -22.48 -4.38
CA HIS A 59 -0.31 -21.47 -4.67
C HIS A 59 0.08 -20.52 -5.81
N THR A 60 1.16 -20.83 -6.51
CA THR A 60 1.68 -20.03 -7.61
C THR A 60 1.71 -20.88 -8.88
N LEU A 61 1.06 -20.39 -9.93
CA LEU A 61 1.02 -21.01 -11.24
C LEU A 61 1.58 -20.05 -12.28
N LYS A 62 2.74 -20.38 -12.86
CA LYS A 62 3.30 -19.66 -13.99
C LYS A 62 2.99 -20.40 -15.29
N LEU A 63 2.46 -19.68 -16.26
CA LEU A 63 1.98 -20.20 -17.53
C LEU A 63 2.52 -19.35 -18.68
N SER A 64 2.56 -19.90 -19.89
CA SER A 64 2.94 -19.14 -21.08
C SER A 64 1.74 -18.38 -21.62
N THR A 65 0.56 -19.00 -21.60
CA THR A 65 -0.68 -18.43 -22.14
C THR A 65 -1.89 -18.72 -21.24
N ALA A 66 -2.99 -17.97 -21.46
CA ALA A 66 -4.28 -18.27 -20.83
C ALA A 66 -4.86 -19.62 -21.26
N GLN A 67 -4.48 -20.14 -22.44
CA GLN A 67 -4.91 -21.45 -22.90
C GLN A 67 -4.34 -22.56 -22.00
N ASP A 68 -3.07 -22.42 -21.59
CA ASP A 68 -2.44 -23.39 -20.68
C ASP A 68 -3.16 -23.45 -19.32
N LEU A 69 -3.76 -22.33 -18.87
CA LEU A 69 -4.59 -22.32 -17.66
C LEU A 69 -5.87 -23.10 -17.90
N TYR A 70 -6.55 -22.82 -19.01
CA TYR A 70 -7.81 -23.46 -19.37
C TYR A 70 -7.63 -24.98 -19.43
N ASP A 71 -6.60 -25.44 -20.12
CA ASP A 71 -6.30 -26.87 -20.25
C ASP A 71 -6.08 -27.51 -18.87
N ARG A 72 -5.34 -26.86 -17.96
CA ARG A 72 -5.10 -27.34 -16.59
C ARG A 72 -6.33 -27.37 -15.68
N VAL A 73 -7.27 -26.46 -15.92
CA VAL A 73 -8.54 -26.45 -15.19
C VAL A 73 -9.46 -27.56 -15.71
N VAL A 74 -9.49 -27.77 -17.03
CA VAL A 74 -10.34 -28.79 -17.67
C VAL A 74 -9.82 -30.21 -17.43
N ASP A 75 -8.51 -30.43 -17.48
CA ASP A 75 -7.89 -31.73 -17.23
C ASP A 75 -7.80 -32.07 -15.73
N GLY A 76 -8.13 -31.12 -14.85
CA GLY A 76 -8.14 -31.27 -13.40
C GLY A 76 -6.77 -31.24 -12.73
N THR A 77 -5.71 -30.89 -13.46
CA THR A 77 -4.35 -30.77 -12.91
C THR A 77 -4.15 -29.50 -12.08
N TYR A 78 -5.06 -28.53 -12.17
CA TYR A 78 -5.10 -27.35 -11.29
C TYR A 78 -6.45 -27.21 -10.58
N ASP A 79 -6.55 -27.83 -9.40
CA ASP A 79 -7.76 -27.82 -8.57
C ASP A 79 -7.80 -26.59 -7.64
N MET A 80 -8.25 -25.45 -8.19
CA MET A 80 -8.37 -24.20 -7.44
C MET A 80 -9.25 -24.35 -6.18
N CYS A 81 -10.26 -25.22 -6.23
CA CYS A 81 -11.18 -25.43 -5.12
C CYS A 81 -10.49 -26.15 -3.96
N LYS A 82 -9.71 -27.21 -4.23
CA LYS A 82 -8.91 -27.87 -3.18
C LYS A 82 -7.88 -26.93 -2.60
N ILE A 83 -7.13 -26.22 -3.45
CA ILE A 83 -6.11 -25.28 -3.00
C ILE A 83 -6.74 -24.20 -2.11
N ALA A 84 -7.88 -23.63 -2.53
CA ALA A 84 -8.63 -22.65 -1.76
C ALA A 84 -9.12 -23.15 -0.40
N MET A 85 -9.42 -24.45 -0.28
CA MET A 85 -9.97 -25.07 0.93
C MET A 85 -8.89 -25.61 1.88
N ASP A 86 -7.74 -26.05 1.36
CA ASP A 86 -6.60 -26.54 2.15
C ASP A 86 -5.77 -25.42 2.77
N LEU A 87 -5.89 -24.20 2.26
CA LEU A 87 -5.28 -23.04 2.89
C LEU A 87 -5.83 -22.91 4.34
N PRO A 88 -4.96 -22.89 5.37
CA PRO A 88 -5.41 -22.75 6.75
C PRO A 88 -6.30 -21.51 6.91
N ARG A 89 -7.10 -21.35 7.95
CA ARG A 89 -7.72 -20.02 8.16
C ARG A 89 -6.61 -19.03 8.51
N GLY A 90 -6.58 -17.84 7.89
CA GLY A 90 -5.66 -16.79 8.31
C GLY A 90 -5.88 -16.45 9.78
N PRO A 91 -4.89 -15.89 10.50
CA PRO A 91 -5.07 -15.49 11.88
C PRO A 91 -6.30 -14.58 11.99
N PRO A 92 -7.10 -14.70 13.07
CA PRO A 92 -8.24 -13.82 13.28
C PRO A 92 -7.79 -12.36 13.23
N PRO A 93 -8.64 -11.43 12.74
CA PRO A 93 -8.30 -10.01 12.71
C PRO A 93 -7.86 -9.54 14.10
N LEU A 94 -6.80 -8.74 14.17
CA LEU A 94 -6.36 -8.19 15.45
C LEU A 94 -7.51 -7.38 16.08
N PRO A 95 -7.69 -7.46 17.40
CA PRO A 95 -8.63 -6.58 18.09
C PRO A 95 -8.25 -5.11 17.84
N PRO A 96 -9.24 -4.19 17.82
CA PRO A 96 -8.96 -2.76 17.68
C PRO A 96 -8.01 -2.30 18.78
N SER A 97 -7.01 -1.50 18.42
CA SER A 97 -6.07 -0.94 19.40
C SER A 97 -6.83 -0.10 20.45
N PRO A 98 -6.46 -0.18 21.74
CA PRO A 98 -7.06 0.65 22.76
C PRO A 98 -6.84 2.15 22.45
N PRO A 99 -7.77 3.03 22.85
CA PRO A 99 -7.61 4.46 22.65
C PRO A 99 -6.33 4.95 23.34
N THR A 100 -5.60 5.82 22.65
CA THR A 100 -4.38 6.44 23.19
C THR A 100 -4.74 7.21 24.48
N PRO A 101 -3.98 7.05 25.59
CA PRO A 101 -4.22 7.82 26.79
C PRO A 101 -4.13 9.33 26.49
N PRO A 102 -4.94 10.17 27.15
CA PRO A 102 -4.77 11.61 27.06
C PRO A 102 -3.35 11.99 27.53
N PRO A 103 -2.74 13.04 26.95
CA PRO A 103 -1.46 13.53 27.41
C PRO A 103 -1.54 13.94 28.90
N PRO A 104 -0.45 13.79 29.67
CA PRO A 104 -0.43 14.18 31.07
C PRO A 104 -0.73 15.68 31.21
N SER A 105 -1.57 16.02 32.19
CA SER A 105 -1.91 17.41 32.50
C SER A 105 -0.64 18.23 32.78
N PRO A 106 -0.53 19.47 32.27
CA PRO A 106 0.57 20.35 32.63
C PRO A 106 0.56 20.62 34.15
N PRO A 107 1.74 20.76 34.77
CA PRO A 107 1.84 21.03 36.21
C PRO A 107 1.19 22.38 36.57
N PRO A 108 0.70 22.55 37.82
CA PRO A 108 0.16 23.81 38.29
C PRO A 108 1.19 24.93 38.16
N ALA A 109 0.81 26.04 37.53
CA ALA A 109 1.61 27.25 37.52
C ALA A 109 1.77 27.75 38.98
N THR A 110 3.01 27.78 39.46
CA THR A 110 3.36 28.39 40.74
C THR A 110 3.14 29.91 40.67
N PRO A 111 2.58 30.55 41.72
CA PRO A 111 2.42 32.00 41.75
C PRO A 111 3.78 32.69 41.76
N SER A 112 3.88 33.74 40.93
CA SER A 112 5.06 34.56 40.69
C SER A 112 5.75 35.05 41.97
N GLY A 113 7.02 34.67 42.12
CA GLY A 113 7.98 35.34 42.99
C GLY A 113 8.85 36.29 42.17
N THR A 114 8.66 37.58 42.40
CA THR A 114 9.47 38.72 41.94
C THR A 114 10.97 38.44 42.02
N THR A 115 11.76 38.82 41.00
CA THR A 115 13.03 39.59 41.12
C THR A 115 13.70 39.80 39.75
N LEU A 116 13.70 41.08 39.35
CA LEU A 116 14.60 41.87 38.49
C LEU A 116 15.19 41.30 37.20
N ALA A 117 14.78 41.97 36.11
CA ALA A 117 15.32 41.88 34.75
C ALA A 117 16.74 42.47 34.61
N PRO A 118 17.59 41.85 33.78
CA PRO A 118 18.58 42.59 33.00
C PRO A 118 18.08 42.79 31.57
N THR A 119 18.07 44.05 31.13
CA THR A 119 17.71 44.53 29.79
C THR A 119 18.59 43.92 28.69
N PRO A 120 18.03 43.37 27.60
CA PRO A 120 18.74 43.18 26.35
C PRO A 120 18.43 44.31 25.34
N ALA A 121 19.45 44.63 24.54
CA ALA A 121 19.59 45.73 23.59
C ALA A 121 18.59 45.73 22.39
N PRO A 122 18.41 46.87 21.70
CA PRO A 122 17.42 47.02 20.63
C PRO A 122 17.66 46.12 19.40
N THR A 123 16.54 45.62 18.88
CA THR A 123 16.34 44.82 17.66
C THR A 123 16.81 45.52 16.39
N PRO A 124 17.58 44.87 15.49
CA PRO A 124 17.70 45.33 14.11
C PRO A 124 16.42 45.01 13.30
N ALA A 125 15.97 46.01 12.54
CA ALA A 125 14.73 46.05 11.76
C ALA A 125 14.64 44.96 10.67
N PRO A 126 13.41 44.55 10.26
CA PRO A 126 13.21 43.55 9.22
C PRO A 126 13.57 44.07 7.82
N THR A 127 14.33 43.27 7.07
CA THR A 127 14.54 43.47 5.63
C THR A 127 13.23 43.23 4.87
N PRO A 128 12.81 44.11 3.94
CA PRO A 128 11.54 43.95 3.22
C PRO A 128 11.56 42.81 2.20
N ALA A 129 10.37 42.25 1.98
CA ALA A 129 10.06 41.23 0.98
C ALA A 129 10.25 41.74 -0.46
N SER A 130 10.86 40.91 -1.29
CA SER A 130 10.85 41.10 -2.75
C SER A 130 9.67 40.39 -3.38
N THR A 131 8.85 41.20 -4.03
CA THR A 131 7.64 40.95 -4.82
C THR A 131 7.81 39.87 -5.91
N PRO A 132 6.75 39.10 -6.24
CA PRO A 132 6.73 38.25 -7.44
C PRO A 132 6.46 39.08 -8.70
N ALA A 133 7.25 38.87 -9.75
CA ALA A 133 6.98 39.44 -11.07
C ALA A 133 6.08 38.50 -11.89
N LEU A 134 5.01 39.10 -12.40
CA LEU A 134 3.97 38.58 -13.27
C LEU A 134 4.37 38.78 -14.75
N ALA A 135 4.12 37.80 -15.62
CA ALA A 135 3.65 37.92 -17.03
C ALA A 135 3.92 36.59 -17.78
N ALA A 136 2.86 35.83 -18.13
CA ALA A 136 2.10 35.88 -19.40
C ALA A 136 2.76 35.03 -20.52
N GLY A 137 2.08 34.11 -21.21
CA GLY A 137 0.67 33.75 -21.19
C GLY A 137 0.33 32.58 -22.14
N VAL A 138 -0.98 32.25 -22.18
CA VAL A 138 -1.80 31.82 -23.33
C VAL A 138 -1.30 30.55 -24.08
N THR A 139 -1.99 29.39 -24.09
CA THR A 139 -3.31 29.07 -24.68
C THR A 139 -3.58 27.57 -24.51
N GLY A 140 -4.84 27.11 -24.39
CA GLY A 140 -5.21 25.73 -24.78
C GLY A 140 -6.19 25.00 -23.85
N ASP A 141 -7.44 24.97 -24.27
CA ASP A 141 -8.66 24.36 -23.70
C ASP A 141 -8.59 22.92 -23.11
N PRO A 142 -9.42 22.62 -22.09
CA PRO A 142 -9.66 21.27 -21.61
C PRO A 142 -10.68 20.54 -22.50
N LYS A 143 -10.20 19.77 -23.47
CA LYS A 143 -11.06 18.85 -24.23
C LYS A 143 -11.17 17.50 -23.49
N LEU A 144 -12.28 17.40 -22.77
CA LEU A 144 -13.26 16.31 -22.82
C LEU A 144 -12.78 14.86 -22.62
N TRP A 145 -13.39 14.25 -21.61
CA TRP A 145 -13.65 12.82 -21.51
C TRP A 145 -14.18 12.23 -22.83
N GLY A 146 -13.74 11.00 -23.16
CA GLY A 146 -14.49 10.11 -24.04
C GLY A 146 -13.63 9.23 -24.96
N ALA A 147 -13.47 7.96 -24.56
CA ALA A 147 -13.59 6.72 -25.34
C ALA A 147 -12.69 5.64 -24.71
#